data_AF-A0A355XWL3-F1
#
_entry.id   AF-A0A355XWL3-F1
#
_cell.length_a   1.000
_cell.length_b   1.000
_cell.length_c   1.000
_cell.angle_alpha   90.00
_cell.angle_beta   90.00
_cell.angle_gamma   90.00
#
_symmetry.space_group_name_H-M   'P 1'
#
loop_
_entity.id
_entity.type
_entity.pdbx_description
1 polymer ?
#
loop_
_entity_poly.entity_id
_entity_poly.type
_entity_poly.pdbx_seq_one_letter_code
_entity_poly.pdbx_strand_id
1 'polypeptide(L)'
;FCDYFFETLKMFSMSHEEMLRHIEFRGLDAVDDCFDQGKDCAAFLGHYCNWEYLSATSLGLQRHPQAPVGLIYHPLYNKTFDQLFIDIRQSKRGVCIPKQQILRYLVTYRRERRASLFGYIADQGPKWENIHLWLPFLGHETPVFTGAERIMRKMHDVVFYVDMERVARGRYRATFRKISDDAALEDPFVITR
;
A
#
# COMPACT_ATOMS: atom_id res chain seq x y z
N PHE A 1 -18.29 4.94 5.67
CA PHE A 1 -18.22 3.65 6.40
C PHE A 1 -19.08 2.57 5.74
N CYS A 2 -20.41 2.70 5.67
CA CYS A 2 -21.26 1.65 5.06
C CYS A 2 -20.89 1.34 3.60
N ASP A 3 -20.66 2.38 2.79
CA ASP A 3 -20.23 2.22 1.39
C ASP A 3 -18.97 1.35 1.27
N TYR A 4 -17.94 1.63 2.07
CA TYR A 4 -16.71 0.83 2.12
C TYR A 4 -17.00 -0.66 2.34
N PHE A 5 -17.82 -1.00 3.35
CA PHE A 5 -18.10 -2.40 3.67
C PHE A 5 -18.77 -3.14 2.50
N PHE A 6 -19.84 -2.56 1.95
CA PHE A 6 -20.57 -3.19 0.84
C PHE A 6 -19.77 -3.20 -0.46
N GLU A 7 -19.01 -2.15 -0.75
CA GLU A 7 -18.11 -2.10 -1.91
C GLU A 7 -17.02 -3.17 -1.82
N THR A 8 -16.38 -3.33 -0.67
CA THR A 8 -15.35 -4.35 -0.45
C THR A 8 -15.89 -5.76 -0.60
N LEU A 9 -17.10 -6.04 -0.10
CA LEU A 9 -17.77 -7.32 -0.37
C LEU A 9 -18.07 -7.51 -1.86
N LYS A 10 -18.53 -6.45 -2.55
CA LYS A 10 -18.85 -6.52 -3.98
C LYS A 10 -17.61 -6.83 -4.82
N MET A 11 -16.43 -6.34 -4.43
CA MET A 11 -15.16 -6.59 -5.13
C MET A 11 -14.87 -8.09 -5.35
N PHE A 12 -15.31 -8.96 -4.44
CA PHE A 12 -15.17 -10.43 -4.59
C PHE A 12 -15.73 -10.93 -5.93
N SER A 13 -16.88 -10.38 -6.34
CA SER A 13 -17.59 -10.77 -7.56
C SER A 13 -17.25 -9.95 -8.80
N MET A 14 -16.48 -8.87 -8.67
CA MET A 14 -16.15 -7.98 -9.80
C MET A 14 -15.10 -8.61 -10.72
N SER A 15 -15.24 -8.44 -12.02
CA SER A 15 -14.17 -8.72 -12.98
C SER A 15 -13.01 -7.71 -12.84
N HIS A 16 -11.86 -8.00 -13.47
CA HIS A 16 -10.75 -7.05 -13.55
C HIS A 16 -11.15 -5.76 -14.29
N GLU A 17 -11.92 -5.86 -15.36
CA GLU A 17 -12.42 -4.70 -16.11
C GLU A 17 -13.40 -3.87 -15.29
N GLU A 18 -14.32 -4.51 -14.55
CA GLU A 18 -15.25 -3.81 -13.67
C GLU A 18 -14.51 -3.05 -12.58
N MET A 19 -13.50 -3.69 -11.98
CA MET A 19 -12.64 -3.07 -10.97
C MET A 19 -12.01 -1.77 -11.51
N LEU A 20 -11.47 -1.80 -12.73
CA LEU A 20 -10.85 -0.64 -13.36
C LEU A 20 -11.85 0.46 -13.78
N ARG A 21 -13.16 0.20 -13.80
CA ARG A 21 -14.19 1.25 -13.94
C ARG A 21 -14.45 2.00 -12.64
N HIS A 22 -14.07 1.41 -11.51
CA HIS A 22 -14.27 1.97 -10.17
C HIS A 22 -13.01 2.68 -9.65
N ILE A 23 -11.82 2.38 -10.16
CA ILE A 23 -10.58 3.06 -9.76
C ILE A 23 -9.74 3.49 -10.98
N GLU A 24 -9.37 4.78 -10.98
CA GLU A 24 -8.39 5.36 -11.90
C GLU A 24 -7.02 5.43 -11.20
N PHE A 25 -5.97 4.91 -11.82
CA PHE A 25 -4.60 5.05 -11.33
C PHE A 25 -3.86 6.15 -12.09
N ARG A 26 -3.28 7.12 -11.37
CA ARG A 26 -2.46 8.21 -11.95
C ARG A 26 -1.05 8.18 -11.38
N GLY A 27 -0.05 8.52 -12.18
CA GLY A 27 1.36 8.51 -11.76
C GLY A 27 1.94 7.11 -11.53
N LEU A 28 1.19 6.06 -11.88
CA LEU A 28 1.61 4.68 -11.71
C LEU A 28 2.69 4.28 -12.73
N ASP A 29 2.78 5.00 -13.84
CA ASP A 29 3.86 4.95 -14.83
C ASP A 29 5.25 5.20 -14.20
N ALA A 30 5.33 6.07 -13.19
CA ALA A 30 6.58 6.28 -12.45
C ALA A 30 7.00 5.04 -11.63
N VAL A 31 6.07 4.16 -11.26
CA VAL A 31 6.39 2.87 -10.64
C VAL A 31 6.94 1.91 -11.69
N ASP A 32 6.32 1.85 -12.87
CA ASP A 32 6.87 1.08 -14.00
C ASP A 32 8.30 1.55 -14.34
N ASP A 33 8.58 2.87 -14.35
CA ASP A 33 9.93 3.42 -14.61
C ASP A 33 10.96 2.95 -13.56
N CYS A 34 10.55 2.84 -12.30
CA CYS A 34 11.40 2.32 -11.23
C CYS A 34 11.68 0.84 -11.40
N PHE A 35 10.67 0.06 -11.78
CA PHE A 35 10.82 -1.37 -12.04
C PHE A 35 11.71 -1.65 -13.24
N ASP A 36 11.66 -0.82 -14.29
CA ASP A 36 12.58 -0.90 -15.43
C ASP A 36 14.05 -0.69 -15.01
N GLN A 37 14.28 0.07 -13.94
CA GLN A 37 15.59 0.30 -13.33
C GLN A 37 15.97 -0.77 -12.28
N GLY A 38 15.12 -1.77 -12.06
CA GLY A 38 15.32 -2.80 -11.04
C GLY A 38 15.20 -2.30 -9.60
N LYS A 39 14.53 -1.15 -9.39
CA LYS A 39 14.30 -0.59 -8.05
C LYS A 39 13.02 -1.14 -7.43
N ASP A 40 13.09 -1.51 -6.16
CA ASP A 40 11.91 -1.81 -5.36
C ASP A 40 11.19 -0.52 -4.97
N CYS A 41 9.87 -0.59 -4.85
CA CYS A 41 9.02 0.54 -4.54
C CYS A 41 8.19 0.30 -3.27
N ALA A 42 7.89 1.38 -2.56
CA ALA A 42 6.99 1.36 -1.44
C ALA A 42 5.99 2.52 -1.52
N ALA A 43 4.79 2.31 -1.00
CA ALA A 43 3.71 3.29 -1.04
C ALA A 43 3.14 3.53 0.36
N PHE A 44 3.04 4.79 0.77
CA PHE A 44 2.28 5.23 1.93
C PHE A 44 0.86 5.61 1.54
N LEU A 45 -0.09 5.34 2.44
CA LEU A 45 -1.46 5.82 2.35
C LEU A 45 -2.10 5.90 3.74
N GLY A 46 -3.25 6.58 3.83
CA GLY A 46 -4.11 6.54 5.01
C GLY A 46 -5.32 5.63 4.81
N HIS A 47 -6.01 5.30 5.90
CA HIS A 47 -7.32 4.65 5.91
C HIS A 47 -8.41 5.63 5.43
N TYR A 48 -8.31 6.06 4.17
CA TYR A 48 -9.20 7.02 3.53
C TYR A 48 -9.85 6.42 2.28
N CYS A 49 -11.08 6.86 1.97
CA CYS A 49 -11.91 6.28 0.91
C CYS A 49 -12.05 4.75 1.06
N ASN A 50 -12.26 4.04 -0.05
CA ASN A 50 -12.13 2.60 -0.07
C ASN A 50 -10.75 2.23 -0.65
N TRP A 51 -9.76 2.10 0.23
CA TRP A 51 -8.39 1.72 -0.15
C TRP A 51 -8.28 0.27 -0.64
N GLU A 52 -9.29 -0.58 -0.43
CA GLU A 52 -9.25 -1.99 -0.88
C GLU A 52 -9.16 -2.07 -2.41
N TYR A 53 -9.60 -1.03 -3.13
CA TYR A 53 -9.40 -0.93 -4.57
C TYR A 53 -7.93 -0.95 -5.01
N LEU A 54 -7.00 -0.59 -4.13
CA LEU A 54 -5.56 -0.67 -4.40
C LEU A 54 -5.04 -2.11 -4.50
N SER A 55 -5.85 -3.11 -4.12
CA SER A 55 -5.56 -4.52 -4.45
C SER A 55 -5.44 -4.76 -5.96
N ALA A 56 -6.05 -3.90 -6.78
CA ALA A 56 -6.00 -3.93 -8.23
C ALA A 56 -4.85 -3.12 -8.85
N THR A 57 -3.94 -2.55 -8.05
CA THR A 57 -2.85 -1.69 -8.55
C THR A 57 -2.02 -2.35 -9.64
N SER A 58 -1.75 -3.66 -9.54
CA SER A 58 -1.01 -4.41 -10.54
C SER A 58 -1.71 -4.51 -11.89
N LEU A 59 -3.04 -4.34 -11.94
CA LEU A 59 -3.80 -4.26 -13.19
C LEU A 59 -3.58 -2.91 -13.91
N GLY A 60 -3.15 -1.88 -13.18
CA GLY A 60 -2.83 -0.56 -13.73
C GLY A 60 -1.37 -0.42 -14.21
N LEU A 61 -0.48 -1.33 -13.81
CA LEU A 61 0.90 -1.38 -14.30
C LEU A 61 0.91 -1.85 -15.75
N GLN A 62 1.49 -1.06 -16.64
CA GLN A 62 1.46 -1.34 -18.08
C GLN A 62 2.61 -2.24 -18.48
N ARG A 63 3.81 -2.01 -17.92
CA ARG A 63 5.03 -2.72 -18.30
C ARG A 63 5.30 -3.92 -17.40
N HIS A 64 4.87 -3.85 -16.15
CA HIS A 64 5.09 -4.91 -15.15
C HIS A 64 3.78 -5.46 -14.54
N PRO A 65 2.83 -6.00 -15.33
CA PRO A 65 1.51 -6.43 -14.84
C PRO A 65 1.54 -7.67 -13.92
N GLN A 66 2.71 -8.28 -13.71
CA GLN A 66 2.96 -9.42 -12.84
C GLN A 66 3.90 -9.08 -11.65
N ALA A 67 4.27 -7.81 -11.50
CA ALA A 67 5.05 -7.37 -10.35
C ALA A 67 4.26 -7.64 -9.05
N PRO A 68 4.93 -8.15 -7.99
CA PRO A 68 4.28 -8.32 -6.70
C PRO A 68 3.80 -6.98 -6.15
N VAL A 69 2.50 -6.87 -5.90
CA VAL A 69 1.91 -5.77 -5.14
C VAL A 69 1.55 -6.28 -3.75
N GLY A 70 2.40 -5.97 -2.77
CA GLY A 70 2.26 -6.38 -1.38
C GLY A 70 1.23 -5.53 -0.64
N LEU A 71 0.16 -6.17 -0.16
CA LEU A 71 -0.90 -5.58 0.65
C LEU A 71 -0.68 -5.99 2.10
N ILE A 72 -0.06 -5.11 2.89
CA ILE A 72 0.30 -5.41 4.26
C ILE A 72 -0.96 -5.43 5.13
N TYR A 73 -1.13 -6.50 5.91
CA TYR A 73 -2.27 -6.64 6.80
C TYR A 73 -1.90 -7.21 8.17
N HIS A 74 -2.77 -6.94 9.14
CA HIS A 74 -2.75 -7.63 10.42
C HIS A 74 -3.75 -8.79 10.37
N PRO A 75 -3.30 -10.05 10.57
CA PRO A 75 -4.22 -11.18 10.60
C PRO A 75 -5.33 -11.00 11.64
N LEU A 76 -6.56 -11.24 11.22
CA LEU A 76 -7.74 -11.12 12.07
C LEU A 76 -7.85 -12.34 13.01
N TYR A 77 -8.48 -12.10 14.16
CA TYR A 77 -8.77 -13.16 15.12
C TYR A 77 -9.77 -14.18 14.56
N ASN A 78 -10.84 -13.68 13.93
CA ASN A 78 -11.82 -14.52 13.24
C ASN A 78 -11.25 -15.02 11.90
N LYS A 79 -10.97 -16.32 11.83
CA LYS A 79 -10.33 -16.95 10.66
C LYS A 79 -11.17 -16.94 9.40
N THR A 80 -12.49 -16.97 9.52
CA THR A 80 -13.40 -16.89 8.37
C THR A 80 -13.33 -15.51 7.72
N PHE A 81 -13.40 -14.45 8.52
CA PHE A 81 -13.26 -13.09 8.00
C PHE A 81 -11.84 -12.81 7.52
N ASP A 82 -10.81 -13.33 8.19
CA ASP A 82 -9.42 -13.23 7.74
C ASP A 82 -9.27 -13.78 6.32
N GLN A 83 -9.77 -15.01 6.10
CA GLN A 83 -9.72 -15.65 4.79
C GLN A 83 -10.55 -14.90 3.74
N LEU A 84 -11.75 -14.42 4.10
CA LEU A 84 -12.58 -13.64 3.19
C LEU A 84 -11.86 -12.39 2.66
N PHE A 85 -11.22 -11.62 3.53
CA PHE A 85 -10.47 -10.43 3.12
C PHE A 85 -9.24 -10.78 2.28
N ILE A 86 -8.55 -11.88 2.63
CA ILE A 86 -7.43 -12.40 1.84
C ILE A 86 -7.91 -12.74 0.43
N ASP A 87 -9.02 -13.47 0.30
CA ASP A 87 -9.57 -13.90 -0.99
C ASP A 87 -10.02 -12.70 -1.85
N ILE A 88 -10.70 -11.72 -1.24
CA ILE A 88 -11.11 -10.48 -1.91
C ILE A 88 -9.90 -9.79 -2.54
N ARG A 89 -8.85 -9.55 -1.75
CA ARG A 89 -7.64 -8.83 -2.19
C ARG A 89 -6.83 -9.62 -3.21
N GLN A 90 -6.67 -10.93 -2.99
CA GLN A 90 -5.91 -11.79 -3.88
C GLN A 90 -6.61 -12.05 -5.22
N SER A 91 -7.94 -11.95 -5.29
CA SER A 91 -8.69 -12.07 -6.55
C SER A 91 -8.26 -11.03 -7.61
N LYS A 92 -7.60 -9.94 -7.20
CA LYS A 92 -7.18 -8.82 -8.05
C LYS A 92 -5.65 -8.75 -8.24
N ARG A 93 -4.94 -9.87 -8.05
CA ARG A 93 -3.47 -10.03 -8.16
C ARG A 93 -2.64 -9.35 -7.06
N GLY A 94 -3.25 -8.69 -6.09
CA GLY A 94 -2.57 -8.27 -4.87
C GLY A 94 -2.11 -9.49 -4.06
N VAL A 95 -1.04 -9.33 -3.30
CA VAL A 95 -0.52 -10.37 -2.41
C VAL A 95 -0.69 -9.92 -0.96
N CYS A 96 -1.49 -10.62 -0.18
CA CYS A 96 -1.68 -10.30 1.24
C CYS A 96 -0.43 -10.68 2.05
N ILE A 97 0.23 -9.69 2.65
CA ILE A 97 1.47 -9.87 3.41
C ILE A 97 1.19 -9.68 4.90
N PRO A 98 1.29 -10.73 5.73
CA PRO A 98 1.18 -10.55 7.18
C PRO A 98 2.27 -9.62 7.67
N LYS A 99 1.93 -8.63 8.52
CA LYS A 99 2.88 -7.60 8.98
C LYS A 99 4.19 -8.16 9.58
N GLN A 100 4.14 -9.33 10.22
CA GLN A 100 5.31 -9.98 10.82
C GLN A 100 6.26 -10.62 9.79
N GLN A 101 5.84 -10.73 8.52
CA GLN A 101 6.56 -11.41 7.46
C GLN A 101 7.02 -10.47 6.35
N ILE A 102 6.78 -9.15 6.47
CA ILE A 102 7.10 -8.14 5.45
C ILE A 102 8.54 -8.30 4.94
N LEU A 103 9.53 -8.27 5.84
CA LEU A 103 10.95 -8.39 5.47
C LEU A 103 11.27 -9.71 4.78
N ARG A 104 10.61 -10.81 5.16
CA ARG A 104 10.81 -12.11 4.52
C ARG A 104 10.38 -12.07 3.07
N TYR A 105 9.20 -11.52 2.78
CA TYR A 105 8.70 -11.41 1.41
C TYR A 105 9.55 -10.46 0.57
N LEU A 106 9.90 -9.28 1.09
CA LEU A 106 10.75 -8.31 0.39
C LEU A 106 12.10 -8.93 0.00
N VAL A 107 12.76 -9.62 0.93
CA VAL A 107 14.03 -10.30 0.65
C VAL A 107 13.85 -11.44 -0.36
N THR A 108 12.76 -12.20 -0.29
CA THR A 108 12.46 -13.25 -1.28
C THR A 108 12.29 -12.66 -2.69
N TYR A 109 11.45 -11.65 -2.86
CA TYR A 109 11.23 -11.04 -4.19
C TYR A 109 12.50 -10.42 -4.76
N ARG A 110 13.30 -9.75 -3.92
CA ARG A 110 14.62 -9.24 -4.34
C ARG A 110 15.55 -10.35 -4.80
N ARG A 111 15.62 -11.49 -4.09
CA ARG A 111 16.41 -12.66 -4.49
C ARG A 111 15.94 -13.27 -5.80
N GLU A 112 14.63 -13.26 -6.03
CA GLU A 112 13.99 -13.69 -7.29
C GLU A 112 14.15 -12.67 -8.43
N ARG A 113 14.79 -11.51 -8.18
CA ARG A 113 14.91 -10.38 -9.12
C ARG A 113 13.55 -9.87 -9.59
N ARG A 114 12.56 -9.89 -8.70
CA ARG A 114 11.21 -9.36 -8.94
C ARG A 114 11.10 -8.04 -8.21
N ALA A 115 11.18 -6.94 -8.97
CA ALA A 115 10.88 -5.63 -8.43
C ALA A 115 9.43 -5.63 -7.90
N SER A 116 9.23 -5.09 -6.69
CA SER A 116 7.95 -5.18 -5.99
C SER A 116 7.48 -3.82 -5.47
N LEU A 117 6.16 -3.67 -5.30
CA LEU A 117 5.53 -2.50 -4.70
C LEU A 117 4.81 -2.91 -3.43
N PHE A 118 5.20 -2.40 -2.26
CA PHE A 118 4.52 -2.70 -0.99
C PHE A 118 3.77 -1.48 -0.45
N GLY A 119 2.48 -1.65 -0.15
CA GLY A 119 1.63 -0.60 0.43
C GLY A 119 1.58 -0.66 1.96
N TYR A 120 1.77 0.49 2.60
CA TYR A 120 1.81 0.67 4.05
C TYR A 120 0.79 1.72 4.49
N ILE A 121 -0.21 1.29 5.28
CA ILE A 121 -1.17 2.19 5.90
C ILE A 121 -0.72 2.50 7.33
N ALA A 122 -0.26 3.73 7.58
CA ALA A 122 0.49 4.09 8.80
C ALA A 122 -0.12 5.25 9.62
N ASP A 123 -1.35 5.66 9.30
CA ASP A 123 -2.11 6.74 9.96
C ASP A 123 -2.78 6.31 11.29
N GLN A 124 -2.52 5.11 11.78
CA GLN A 124 -2.97 4.66 13.10
C GLN A 124 -1.91 4.93 14.18
N GLY A 125 -2.34 4.94 15.44
CA GLY A 125 -1.43 5.12 16.57
C GLY A 125 -0.61 3.86 16.89
N PRO A 126 0.70 3.99 17.17
CA PRO A 126 1.51 2.90 17.68
C PRO A 126 1.14 2.50 19.11
N LYS A 127 1.50 1.27 19.50
CA LYS A 127 1.49 0.87 20.92
C LYS A 127 2.50 1.72 21.69
N TRP A 128 2.26 1.94 22.98
CA TRP A 128 3.12 2.78 23.83
C TRP A 128 4.60 2.38 23.77
N GLU A 129 4.89 1.07 23.75
CA GLU A 129 6.28 0.53 23.68
C GLU A 129 7.01 0.90 22.38
N ASN A 130 6.28 1.25 21.32
CA ASN A 130 6.79 1.46 19.97
C ASN A 130 6.63 2.91 19.51
N ILE A 131 6.38 3.85 20.44
CA ILE A 131 6.37 5.27 20.13
C ILE A 131 7.82 5.73 19.94
N HIS A 132 8.14 6.14 18.73
CA HIS A 132 9.47 6.64 18.36
C HIS A 132 9.44 8.08 17.83
N LEU A 133 8.26 8.59 17.51
CA LEU A 133 8.08 9.91 16.93
C LEU A 133 6.71 10.47 17.35
N TRP A 134 6.71 11.73 17.74
CA TRP A 134 5.52 12.56 17.96
C TRP A 134 5.52 13.65 16.89
N LEU A 135 4.37 13.90 16.29
CA LEU A 135 4.17 14.96 15.30
C LEU A 135 2.93 15.78 15.64
N PRO A 136 2.93 17.08 15.33
CA PRO A 136 1.73 17.89 15.42
C PRO A 136 0.74 17.47 14.33
N PHE A 137 -0.41 16.94 14.72
CA PHE A 137 -1.50 16.58 13.81
C PHE A 137 -2.82 17.14 14.33
N LEU A 138 -3.49 17.95 13.49
CA LEU A 138 -4.74 18.64 13.85
C LEU A 138 -4.66 19.43 15.17
N GLY A 139 -3.50 20.04 15.45
CA GLY A 139 -3.27 20.84 16.65
C GLY A 139 -2.90 20.04 17.91
N HIS A 140 -2.67 18.73 17.80
CA HIS A 140 -2.29 17.87 18.92
C HIS A 140 -0.99 17.12 18.65
N GLU A 141 -0.15 16.98 19.68
CA GLU A 141 0.97 16.04 19.65
C GLU A 141 0.43 14.61 19.53
N THR A 142 0.72 13.97 18.40
CA THR A 142 0.18 12.66 18.05
C THR A 142 1.33 11.68 17.82
N PRO A 143 1.33 10.50 18.47
CA PRO A 143 2.34 9.49 18.22
C PRO A 143 2.06 8.80 16.89
N VAL A 144 3.09 8.62 16.06
CA VAL A 144 2.95 8.06 14.70
C VAL A 144 3.78 6.79 14.51
N PHE A 145 3.32 5.89 13.64
CA PHE A 145 4.04 4.67 13.29
C PHE A 145 5.23 4.98 12.37
N THR A 146 6.45 4.69 12.85
CA THR A 146 7.69 4.86 12.06
C THR A 146 8.18 3.57 11.40
N GLY A 147 7.51 2.43 11.67
CA GLY A 147 7.95 1.11 11.22
C GLY A 147 8.01 0.96 9.70
N ALA A 148 7.06 1.58 8.98
CA ALA A 148 7.01 1.56 7.52
C ALA A 148 8.26 2.24 6.92
N GLU A 149 8.57 3.46 7.34
CA GLU A 149 9.77 4.16 6.87
C GLU A 149 11.04 3.37 7.20
N ARG A 150 11.17 2.84 8.42
CA ARG A 150 12.34 2.04 8.80
C ARG A 150 12.56 0.83 7.88
N ILE A 151 11.49 0.20 7.41
CA ILE A 151 11.57 -0.90 6.44
C ILE A 151 12.00 -0.34 5.07
N MET A 152 11.36 0.71 4.58
CA MET A 152 11.68 1.33 3.28
C MET A 152 13.15 1.76 3.19
N ARG A 153 13.66 2.41 4.24
CA ARG A 153 15.08 2.78 4.37
C ARG A 153 15.99 1.56 4.32
N LYS A 154 15.66 0.50 5.04
CA LYS A 154 16.46 -0.73 5.05
C LYS A 154 16.48 -1.42 3.69
N MET A 155 15.42 -1.25 2.92
CA MET A 155 15.30 -1.84 1.59
C MET A 155 15.81 -0.93 0.48
N HIS A 156 16.13 0.34 0.73
CA HIS A 156 16.44 1.32 -0.32
C HIS A 156 15.30 1.49 -1.33
N ASP A 157 14.06 1.51 -0.84
CA ASP A 157 12.88 1.61 -1.69
C ASP A 157 12.73 3.03 -2.25
N VAL A 158 12.27 3.14 -3.50
CA VAL A 158 11.66 4.38 -4.02
C VAL A 158 10.30 4.54 -3.34
N VAL A 159 10.03 5.70 -2.78
CA VAL A 159 8.83 5.92 -1.96
C VAL A 159 7.81 6.77 -2.68
N PHE A 160 6.58 6.31 -2.67
CA PHE A 160 5.40 7.00 -3.16
C PHE A 160 4.42 7.27 -2.02
N TYR A 161 3.68 8.37 -2.12
CA TYR A 161 2.43 8.58 -1.39
C TYR A 161 1.26 8.34 -2.34
N VAL A 162 0.26 7.58 -1.90
CA VAL A 162 -0.97 7.31 -2.67
C VAL A 162 -2.06 8.23 -2.15
N ASP A 163 -2.30 9.28 -2.93
CA ASP A 163 -3.35 10.26 -2.71
C ASP A 163 -4.68 9.70 -3.25
N MET A 164 -5.55 9.29 -2.33
CA MET A 164 -6.85 8.69 -2.62
C MET A 164 -7.94 9.78 -2.67
N GLU A 165 -8.65 9.87 -3.79
CA GLU A 165 -9.76 10.80 -4.00
C GLU A 165 -11.04 10.04 -4.32
N ARG A 166 -12.17 10.44 -3.73
CA ARG A 166 -13.50 9.96 -4.12
C ARG A 166 -14.12 10.91 -5.13
N VAL A 167 -13.94 10.62 -6.42
CA VAL A 167 -14.48 11.42 -7.55
C VAL A 167 -16.01 11.34 -7.60
N ALA A 168 -16.58 10.17 -7.30
CA ALA A 168 -18.01 9.98 -7.11
C ALA A 168 -18.25 8.77 -6.18
N ARG A 169 -19.50 8.52 -5.77
CA ARG A 169 -19.81 7.33 -4.96
C ARG A 169 -19.42 6.06 -5.74
N GLY A 170 -18.62 5.19 -5.12
CA GLY A 170 -18.07 4.00 -5.76
C GLY A 170 -17.06 4.27 -6.89
N ARG A 171 -16.60 5.51 -7.11
CA ARG A 171 -15.56 5.83 -8.10
C ARG A 171 -14.44 6.61 -7.46
N TYR A 172 -13.23 6.07 -7.58
CA TYR A 172 -12.05 6.55 -6.90
C TYR A 172 -10.94 6.88 -7.90
N ARG A 173 -10.05 7.77 -7.48
CA ARG A 173 -8.79 8.04 -8.14
C ARG A 173 -7.67 7.84 -7.13
N ALA A 174 -6.66 7.08 -7.50
CA ALA A 174 -5.45 6.87 -6.74
C ALA A 174 -4.28 7.53 -7.49
N THR A 175 -3.73 8.60 -6.94
CA THR A 175 -2.58 9.30 -7.52
C THR A 175 -1.31 8.93 -6.77
N PHE A 176 -0.39 8.25 -7.47
CA PHE A 176 0.93 7.90 -6.97
C PHE A 176 1.85 9.10 -7.12
N ARG A 177 2.25 9.68 -5.99
CA ARG A 177 3.15 10.83 -5.92
C ARG A 177 4.49 10.35 -5.39
N LYS A 178 5.54 10.38 -6.20
CA LYS A 178 6.88 10.04 -5.73
C LYS A 178 7.33 11.09 -4.70
N ILE A 179 7.78 10.64 -3.54
CA ILE A 179 8.25 11.49 -2.44
C ILE A 179 9.73 11.25 -2.10
N SER A 180 10.32 10.12 -2.50
CA SER A 180 11.76 9.88 -2.39
C SER A 180 12.26 8.90 -3.45
N ASP A 181 13.48 9.10 -3.95
CA ASP A 181 14.15 8.22 -4.92
C ASP A 181 14.98 7.09 -4.27
N ASP A 182 15.31 7.22 -2.98
CA ASP A 182 15.89 6.18 -2.13
C ASP A 182 15.66 6.58 -0.67
N ALA A 183 14.77 5.86 0.02
CA ALA A 183 14.46 6.13 1.41
C ALA A 183 15.68 6.16 2.32
N ALA A 184 16.71 5.35 2.05
CA ALA A 184 17.89 5.26 2.90
C ALA A 184 18.72 6.55 2.93
N LEU A 185 18.61 7.37 1.88
CA LEU A 185 19.35 8.63 1.71
C LEU A 185 18.63 9.83 2.33
N GLU A 186 17.34 9.70 2.66
CA GLU A 186 16.61 10.75 3.35
C GLU A 186 17.09 10.91 4.79
N ASP A 187 16.81 12.06 5.40
CA ASP A 187 16.96 12.20 6.84
C ASP A 187 15.91 11.33 7.58
N PRO A 188 16.23 10.79 8.77
CA PRO A 188 15.28 10.00 9.54
C PRO A 188 13.97 10.77 9.81
N PHE A 189 12.86 10.08 9.61
CA PHE A 189 11.49 10.54 9.80
C PHE A 189 10.95 11.53 8.78
N VAL A 190 11.71 11.91 7.74
CA VAL A 190 11.22 12.83 6.69
C VAL A 190 10.07 12.22 5.91
N ILE A 191 10.15 10.92 5.60
CA ILE A 191 9.10 10.22 4.85
C ILE A 191 7.82 10.06 5.69
N THR A 192 7.96 9.88 7.01
CA THR A 192 6.82 9.78 7.94
C THR A 192 6.13 11.13 8.19
N ARG A 193 6.79 12.26 7.91
CA ARG A 193 6.32 13.61 8.21
C ARG A 193 5.38 14.20 7.15
#